data_AF-A0A7S1V9N1-F1
#
_entry.id   AF-A0A7S1V9N1-F1
#
_cell.length_a   1.000
_cell.length_b   1.000
_cell.length_c   1.000
_cell.angle_alpha   90.00
_cell.angle_beta   90.00
_cell.angle_gamma   90.00
#
_symmetry.space_group_name_H-M   'P 1'
#
loop_
_entity.id
_entity.type
_entity.pdbx_description
1 polymer ?
#
loop_
_entity_poly.entity_id
_entity_poly.type
_entity_poly.pdbx_seq_one_letter_code
_entity_poly.pdbx_strand_id
1 'polypeptide(L)'
;TSNEVESQVFFKLLPSSIIAIDVLRDAFPDTPSVFLYREPVQVLVSNLRFKNDTKSGPGPYCTTGMKNSFSKGQMSEHLVQKVSQVGLNPDDLSLEEYCAAYLGTLLDFALYGSEANSHDANPLALLDYKDITATSLFELFEFHFGLPAPSTAEAKQRVEA
;
A
#
# COMPACT_ATOMS: atom_id res chain seq x y z
N THR A 1 7.14 33.73 16.70
CA THR A 1 7.39 32.53 15.89
C THR A 1 6.05 31.94 15.49
N SER A 2 5.36 32.58 14.55
CA SER A 2 4.09 32.08 14.00
C SER A 2 4.43 30.96 13.03
N ASN A 3 4.31 29.72 13.49
CA ASN A 3 4.44 28.55 12.64
C ASN A 3 3.33 28.62 11.59
N GLU A 4 3.70 28.67 10.32
CA GLU A 4 2.78 28.63 9.20
C GLU A 4 1.88 27.39 9.36
N VAL A 5 0.57 27.58 9.29
CA VAL A 5 -0.40 26.49 9.38
C VAL A 5 -0.23 25.65 8.12
N GLU A 6 0.44 24.51 8.23
CA GLU A 6 0.50 23.52 7.15
C GLU A 6 -0.93 23.16 6.74
N SER A 7 -1.32 23.54 5.52
CA SER A 7 -2.69 23.39 5.01
C SER A 7 -2.86 22.16 4.12
N GLN A 8 -1.78 21.44 3.82
CA GLN A 8 -1.72 20.27 2.94
C GLN A 8 -0.78 19.25 3.57
N VAL A 9 -1.26 18.03 3.82
CA VAL A 9 -0.49 16.96 4.46
C VAL A 9 -0.56 15.68 3.65
N PHE A 10 0.50 14.88 3.72
CA PHE A 10 0.54 13.54 3.12
C PHE A 10 0.46 12.48 4.20
N PHE A 11 -0.52 11.58 4.10
CA PHE A 11 -0.62 10.42 4.98
C PHE A 11 -0.01 9.21 4.31
N LYS A 12 0.98 8.61 4.98
CA LYS A 12 1.47 7.28 4.63
C LYS A 12 0.83 6.25 5.54
N LEU A 13 0.00 5.39 4.96
CA LEU A 13 -0.66 4.31 5.67
C LEU A 13 0.15 3.00 5.57
N LEU A 14 -0.18 2.06 6.47
CA LEU A 14 0.33 0.70 6.34
C LEU A 14 -0.32 0.03 5.12
N PRO A 15 0.34 -0.93 4.45
CA PRO A 15 -0.25 -1.62 3.30
C PRO A 15 -1.60 -2.28 3.62
N SER A 16 -1.79 -2.80 4.84
CA SER A 16 -3.05 -3.39 5.29
C SER A 16 -4.22 -2.41 5.33
N SER A 17 -3.99 -1.10 5.37
CA SER A 17 -5.07 -0.12 5.34
C SER A 17 -5.88 -0.18 4.04
N ILE A 18 -5.35 -0.79 2.97
CA ILE A 18 -6.05 -0.98 1.69
C ILE A 18 -7.35 -1.80 1.82
N ILE A 19 -7.46 -2.65 2.85
CA ILE A 19 -8.69 -3.41 3.13
C ILE A 19 -9.86 -2.46 3.42
N ALA A 20 -9.57 -1.30 4.01
CA ALA A 20 -10.55 -0.29 4.38
C ALA A 20 -10.64 0.82 3.33
N ILE A 21 -10.33 0.54 2.05
CA ILE A 21 -10.31 1.56 0.99
C ILE A 21 -11.65 2.30 0.86
N ASP A 22 -12.78 1.61 1.03
CA ASP A 22 -14.11 2.24 0.97
C ASP A 22 -14.32 3.22 2.13
N VAL A 23 -13.89 2.84 3.35
CA VAL A 23 -13.95 3.73 4.52
C VAL A 23 -13.04 4.94 4.35
N LEU A 24 -11.85 4.74 3.78
CA LEU A 24 -10.91 5.83 3.51
C LEU A 24 -11.49 6.81 2.48
N ARG A 25 -12.19 6.31 1.47
CA ARG A 25 -12.88 7.12 0.46
C ARG A 25 -14.05 7.91 1.06
N ASP A 26 -14.87 7.26 1.86
CA ASP A 26 -16.01 7.92 2.51
C ASP A 26 -15.54 9.02 3.48
N ALA A 27 -14.43 8.79 4.20
CA ALA A 27 -13.87 9.76 5.13
C ALA A 27 -13.14 10.92 4.42
N PHE A 28 -12.55 10.65 3.25
CA PHE A 28 -11.71 11.59 2.51
C PHE A 28 -12.03 11.59 1.00
N PRO A 29 -13.26 11.96 0.60
CA PRO A 29 -13.74 11.78 -0.78
C PRO A 29 -12.90 12.58 -1.80
N ASP A 30 -12.48 13.78 -1.41
CA ASP A 30 -11.67 14.67 -2.26
C ASP A 30 -10.16 14.45 -2.13
N THR A 31 -9.72 13.42 -1.37
CA THR A 31 -8.29 13.18 -1.13
C THR A 31 -7.71 12.13 -2.07
N PRO A 32 -6.85 12.52 -3.02
CA PRO A 32 -6.24 11.59 -3.96
C PRO A 32 -5.38 10.55 -3.24
N SER A 33 -5.58 9.30 -3.63
CA SER A 33 -4.94 8.14 -3.01
C SER A 33 -4.11 7.36 -4.02
N VAL A 34 -2.94 6.87 -3.58
CA VAL A 34 -2.00 6.12 -4.42
C VAL A 34 -1.59 4.85 -3.70
N PHE A 35 -1.68 3.72 -4.39
CA PHE A 35 -1.13 2.45 -3.95
C PHE A 35 0.19 2.17 -4.67
N LEU A 36 1.28 2.28 -3.92
CA LEU A 36 2.61 1.95 -4.40
C LEU A 36 2.80 0.43 -4.36
N TYR A 37 3.08 -0.17 -5.51
CA TYR A 37 3.35 -1.60 -5.62
C TYR A 37 4.75 -1.86 -6.16
N ARG A 38 5.25 -3.07 -5.97
CA ARG A 38 6.52 -3.56 -6.50
C ARG A 38 6.33 -5.02 -6.87
N GLU A 39 7.20 -5.54 -7.73
CA GLU A 39 7.26 -6.96 -8.07
C GLU A 39 7.10 -7.85 -6.81
N PRO A 40 6.06 -8.70 -6.74
CA PRO A 40 5.67 -9.40 -5.51
C PRO A 40 6.76 -10.30 -4.92
N VAL A 41 7.55 -10.98 -5.75
CA VAL A 41 8.64 -11.85 -5.27
C VAL A 41 9.72 -11.03 -4.57
N GLN A 42 10.06 -9.85 -5.09
CA GLN A 42 10.99 -8.92 -4.44
C GLN A 42 10.47 -8.44 -3.09
N VAL A 43 9.17 -8.14 -2.99
CA VAL A 43 8.53 -7.76 -1.73
C VAL A 43 8.55 -8.92 -0.73
N LEU A 44 8.24 -10.13 -1.17
CA LEU A 44 8.24 -11.33 -0.34
C LEU A 44 9.64 -11.63 0.20
N VAL A 45 10.66 -11.67 -0.68
CA VAL A 45 12.06 -11.88 -0.29
C VAL A 45 12.53 -10.79 0.68
N SER A 46 12.17 -9.53 0.44
CA SER A 46 12.53 -8.43 1.34
C SER A 46 11.89 -8.59 2.72
N ASN A 47 10.63 -9.00 2.79
CA ASN A 47 9.92 -9.21 4.06
C ASN A 47 10.47 -10.42 4.84
N LEU A 48 10.81 -11.51 4.14
CA LEU A 48 11.31 -12.72 4.77
C LEU A 48 12.76 -12.61 5.28
N ARG A 49 13.53 -11.59 4.85
CA ARG A 49 14.88 -11.32 5.40
C ARG A 49 14.87 -11.03 6.90
N PHE A 50 13.75 -10.56 7.44
CA PHE A 50 13.61 -10.25 8.87
C PHE A 50 13.27 -11.49 9.74
N LYS A 51 13.26 -12.70 9.16
CA LYS A 51 12.88 -13.96 9.84
C LYS A 51 13.78 -14.34 11.02
N ASN A 52 15.03 -13.84 11.08
CA ASN A 52 16.05 -14.30 12.05
C ASN A 52 16.72 -13.21 12.88
N ASP A 53 16.31 -11.95 12.77
CA ASP A 53 16.99 -10.88 13.49
C ASP A 53 16.29 -10.55 14.82
N THR A 54 16.77 -11.18 15.89
CA THR A 54 16.27 -10.98 17.26
C THR A 54 16.50 -9.57 17.80
N LYS A 55 17.24 -8.71 17.09
CA LYS A 55 17.43 -7.29 17.42
C LYS A 55 16.48 -6.36 16.64
N SER A 56 15.79 -6.85 15.61
CA SER A 56 15.07 -6.01 14.63
C SER A 56 13.54 -6.06 14.70
N GLY A 57 12.96 -6.65 15.76
CA GLY A 57 11.51 -6.61 16.00
C GLY A 57 10.73 -7.82 15.44
N PRO A 58 9.39 -7.71 15.32
CA PRO A 58 8.49 -8.86 15.26
C PRO A 58 8.39 -9.47 13.86
N GLY A 59 9.34 -10.33 13.47
CA GLY A 59 9.22 -11.20 12.28
C GLY A 59 8.89 -10.48 10.95
N PRO A 60 8.49 -11.22 9.91
CA PRO A 60 8.03 -10.60 8.65
C PRO A 60 6.73 -9.80 8.83
N TYR A 61 6.56 -8.70 8.09
CA TYR A 61 5.38 -7.83 8.23
C TYR A 61 4.03 -8.52 7.98
N CYS A 62 3.99 -9.54 7.11
CA CYS A 62 2.82 -10.40 6.91
C CYS A 62 2.36 -11.07 8.22
N THR A 63 3.28 -11.32 9.15
CA THR A 63 3.01 -11.95 10.44
C THR A 63 2.67 -10.95 11.54
N THR A 64 2.85 -9.64 11.30
CA THR A 64 2.48 -8.58 12.23
C THR A 64 0.95 -8.53 12.32
N GLY A 65 0.40 -9.20 13.33
CA GLY A 65 -1.05 -9.39 13.50
C GLY A 65 -1.48 -10.86 13.53
N MET A 66 -0.61 -11.83 13.18
CA MET A 66 -0.95 -13.26 13.12
C MET A 66 -1.53 -13.84 14.41
N LYS A 67 -1.18 -13.27 15.58
CA LYS A 67 -1.80 -13.71 16.84
C LYS A 67 -3.33 -13.50 16.86
N ASN A 68 -3.85 -12.66 15.96
CA ASN A 68 -5.27 -12.35 15.76
C ASN A 68 -5.73 -12.41 14.28
N SER A 69 -4.90 -12.83 13.31
CA SER A 69 -5.25 -12.72 11.87
C SER A 69 -6.26 -13.76 11.37
N PHE A 70 -6.50 -14.85 12.10
CA PHE A 70 -7.65 -15.73 11.83
C PHE A 70 -8.86 -15.39 12.71
N SER A 71 -8.73 -14.45 13.65
CA SER A 71 -9.86 -13.97 14.45
C SER A 71 -10.50 -12.75 13.77
N LYS A 72 -11.47 -13.03 12.91
CA LYS A 72 -12.54 -12.12 12.42
C LYS A 72 -12.06 -10.80 11.80
N GLY A 73 -12.07 -10.75 10.46
CA GLY A 73 -11.96 -9.52 9.68
C GLY A 73 -11.91 -9.79 8.17
N GLN A 74 -12.22 -8.78 7.35
CA GLN A 74 -12.31 -8.92 5.88
C GLN A 74 -11.04 -9.50 5.23
N MET A 75 -9.85 -9.17 5.75
CA MET A 75 -8.57 -9.75 5.30
C MET A 75 -8.45 -11.24 5.61
N SER A 76 -8.90 -11.68 6.79
CA SER A 76 -8.86 -13.10 7.17
C SER A 76 -9.75 -13.94 6.26
N GLU A 77 -10.93 -13.42 5.91
CA GLU A 77 -11.88 -14.10 5.04
C GLU A 77 -11.37 -14.18 3.60
N HIS A 78 -10.87 -13.06 3.05
CA HIS A 78 -10.29 -13.06 1.69
C HIS A 78 -9.05 -13.96 1.60
N LEU A 79 -8.18 -13.95 2.62
CA LEU A 79 -7.01 -14.82 2.66
C LEU A 79 -7.43 -16.29 2.69
N VAL A 80 -8.36 -16.68 3.56
CA VAL A 80 -8.88 -18.05 3.65
C VAL A 80 -9.49 -18.50 2.32
N GLN A 81 -10.28 -17.63 1.67
CA GLN A 81 -10.87 -17.91 0.36
C GLN A 81 -9.78 -18.11 -0.69
N LYS A 82 -8.80 -17.21 -0.80
CA LYS A 82 -7.70 -17.29 -1.77
C LYS A 82 -6.87 -18.56 -1.58
N VAL A 83 -6.57 -18.92 -0.34
CA VAL A 83 -5.82 -20.14 0.00
C VAL A 83 -6.62 -21.39 -0.37
N SER A 84 -7.92 -21.40 -0.08
CA SER A 84 -8.81 -22.51 -0.41
C SER A 84 -8.97 -22.68 -1.93
N GLN A 85 -8.97 -21.59 -2.70
CA GLN A 85 -9.07 -21.62 -4.17
C GLN A 85 -7.88 -22.34 -4.84
N VAL A 86 -6.69 -22.31 -4.21
CA VAL A 86 -5.50 -23.02 -4.71
C VAL A 86 -5.36 -24.42 -4.12
N GLY A 87 -6.38 -24.91 -3.40
CA GLY A 87 -6.42 -26.26 -2.83
C GLY A 87 -5.54 -26.45 -1.60
N LEU A 88 -5.12 -25.37 -0.96
CA LEU A 88 -4.34 -25.41 0.28
C LEU A 88 -5.24 -25.23 1.50
N ASN A 89 -4.82 -25.74 2.65
CA ASN A 89 -5.47 -25.51 3.93
C ASN A 89 -4.83 -24.29 4.62
N PRO A 90 -5.60 -23.24 5.00
CA PRO A 90 -5.07 -22.08 5.71
C PRO A 90 -4.31 -22.39 6.99
N ASP A 91 -4.67 -23.47 7.69
CA ASP A 91 -4.03 -23.87 8.94
C ASP A 91 -2.67 -24.57 8.72
N ASP A 92 -2.41 -25.05 7.51
CA ASP A 92 -1.21 -25.83 7.17
C ASP A 92 -0.18 -25.04 6.35
N LEU A 93 -0.37 -23.74 6.17
CA LEU A 93 0.54 -22.92 5.36
C LEU A 93 1.91 -22.76 6.03
N SER A 94 2.97 -22.93 5.23
CA SER A 94 4.28 -22.40 5.58
C SER A 94 4.24 -20.88 5.71
N LEU A 95 5.24 -20.31 6.38
CA LEU A 95 5.37 -18.85 6.51
C LEU A 95 5.43 -18.17 5.13
N GLU A 96 6.19 -18.74 4.22
CA GLU A 96 6.34 -18.27 2.84
C GLU A 96 5.00 -18.25 2.10
N GLU A 97 4.23 -19.33 2.18
CA GLU A 97 2.91 -19.44 1.54
C GLU A 97 1.90 -18.48 2.17
N TYR A 98 1.88 -18.37 3.50
CA TYR A 98 1.03 -17.40 4.20
C TYR A 98 1.36 -15.97 3.78
N CYS A 99 2.65 -15.61 3.73
CA CYS A 99 3.08 -14.28 3.31
C CYS A 99 2.78 -13.99 1.84
N ALA A 100 2.87 -14.99 0.97
CA ALA A 100 2.48 -14.88 -0.43
C ALA A 100 0.96 -14.67 -0.57
N ALA A 101 0.15 -15.45 0.14
CA ALA A 101 -1.31 -15.29 0.16
C ALA A 101 -1.75 -13.92 0.72
N TYR A 102 -1.10 -13.47 1.80
CA TYR A 102 -1.33 -12.16 2.39
C TYR A 102 -1.00 -11.03 1.39
N LEU A 103 0.17 -11.08 0.74
CA LEU A 103 0.54 -10.09 -0.26
C LEU A 103 -0.43 -10.09 -1.45
N GLY A 104 -0.81 -11.27 -1.93
CA GLY A 104 -1.81 -11.41 -2.99
C GLY A 104 -3.16 -10.82 -2.59
N THR A 105 -3.56 -10.95 -1.33
CA THR A 105 -4.82 -10.36 -0.82
C THR A 105 -4.75 -8.84 -0.81
N LEU A 106 -3.63 -8.23 -0.42
CA LEU A 106 -3.45 -6.77 -0.50
C LEU A 106 -3.55 -6.27 -1.95
N LEU A 107 -3.00 -7.02 -2.90
CA LEU A 107 -3.07 -6.67 -4.32
C LEU A 107 -4.49 -6.78 -4.87
N ASP A 108 -5.27 -7.78 -4.46
CA ASP A 108 -6.69 -7.87 -4.85
C ASP A 108 -7.47 -6.64 -4.38
N PHE A 109 -7.27 -6.19 -3.13
CA PHE A 109 -7.91 -4.96 -2.63
C PHE A 109 -7.41 -3.70 -3.33
N ALA A 110 -6.14 -3.64 -3.74
CA ALA A 110 -5.63 -2.53 -4.53
C ALA A 110 -6.24 -2.51 -5.95
N LEU A 111 -6.39 -3.67 -6.58
CA LEU A 111 -7.06 -3.81 -7.87
C LEU A 111 -8.54 -3.44 -7.74
N TYR A 112 -9.24 -3.96 -6.73
CA TYR A 112 -10.60 -3.53 -6.40
C TYR A 112 -10.66 -2.02 -6.21
N GLY A 113 -9.76 -1.43 -5.42
CA GLY A 113 -9.69 0.03 -5.26
C GLY A 113 -9.51 0.74 -6.61
N SER A 114 -8.66 0.25 -7.49
CA SER A 114 -8.43 0.87 -8.80
C SER A 114 -9.63 0.73 -9.76
N GLU A 115 -10.30 -0.42 -9.74
CA GLU A 115 -11.37 -0.78 -10.67
C GLU A 115 -12.77 -0.39 -10.21
N ALA A 116 -13.03 -0.40 -8.89
CA ALA A 116 -14.38 -0.45 -8.32
C ALA A 116 -15.25 0.74 -8.67
N ASN A 117 -14.71 1.86 -9.15
CA ASN A 117 -15.52 2.96 -9.66
C ASN A 117 -14.76 3.74 -10.74
N SER A 118 -14.81 3.27 -11.98
CA SER A 118 -14.54 4.10 -13.17
C SER A 118 -15.46 5.33 -13.30
N HIS A 119 -16.39 5.50 -12.36
CA HIS A 119 -17.30 6.63 -12.20
C HIS A 119 -17.05 7.49 -10.95
N ASP A 120 -16.11 7.13 -10.06
CA ASP A 120 -15.74 7.97 -8.92
C ASP A 120 -14.85 9.12 -9.39
N ALA A 121 -15.00 10.28 -8.77
CA ALA A 121 -14.16 11.44 -9.03
C ALA A 121 -12.69 11.21 -8.66
N ASN A 122 -12.38 10.13 -7.91
CA ASN A 122 -11.08 9.93 -7.29
C ASN A 122 -10.71 8.41 -7.14
N PRO A 123 -10.40 7.74 -8.25
CA PRO A 123 -9.97 6.34 -8.23
C PRO A 123 -8.60 6.19 -7.53
N LEU A 124 -8.34 4.99 -7.00
CA LEU A 124 -7.03 4.67 -6.43
C LEU A 124 -6.01 4.53 -7.57
N ALA A 125 -5.01 5.42 -7.60
CA ALA A 125 -3.93 5.31 -8.57
C ALA A 125 -2.97 4.17 -8.17
N LEU A 126 -2.59 3.35 -9.14
CA LEU A 126 -1.58 2.30 -8.95
C LEU A 126 -0.26 2.79 -9.54
N LEU A 127 0.82 2.73 -8.76
CA LEU A 127 2.15 3.15 -9.21
C LEU A 127 3.19 2.08 -8.90
N ASP A 128 3.86 1.57 -9.93
CA ASP A 128 5.00 0.66 -9.77
C ASP A 128 6.18 1.46 -9.21
N TYR A 129 6.80 0.92 -8.16
CA TYR A 129 8.00 1.46 -7.55
C TYR A 129 9.14 1.66 -8.56
N LYS A 130 9.21 0.83 -9.61
CA LYS A 130 10.22 0.94 -10.66
C LYS A 130 10.02 2.16 -11.55
N ASP A 131 8.79 2.66 -11.64
CA ASP A 131 8.44 3.79 -12.49
C ASP A 131 8.60 5.12 -11.75
N ILE A 132 8.90 5.08 -10.44
CA ILE A 132 9.15 6.26 -9.62
C ILE A 132 10.44 6.95 -10.09
N THR A 133 10.22 7.96 -10.93
CA THR A 133 11.17 8.97 -11.39
C THR A 133 10.70 10.35 -10.93
N ALA A 134 11.58 11.34 -10.95
CA ALA A 134 11.18 12.74 -10.67
C ALA A 134 10.02 13.17 -11.58
N THR A 135 10.05 12.81 -12.86
CA THR A 135 8.99 13.09 -13.82
C THR A 135 7.67 12.42 -13.45
N SER A 136 7.67 11.12 -13.16
CA SER A 136 6.44 10.40 -12.76
C SER A 136 5.83 10.95 -11.48
N LEU A 137 6.66 11.43 -10.55
CA LEU A 137 6.19 12.04 -9.32
C LEU A 137 5.55 13.40 -9.61
N PHE A 138 6.12 14.21 -10.50
CA PHE A 138 5.50 15.47 -10.91
C PHE A 138 4.19 15.24 -11.66
N GLU A 139 4.14 14.29 -12.58
CA GLU A 139 2.91 13.89 -13.26
C GLU A 139 1.86 13.42 -12.24
N LEU A 140 2.25 12.59 -11.27
CA LEU A 140 1.36 12.16 -10.20
C LEU A 140 0.86 13.36 -9.38
N PHE A 141 1.74 14.27 -8.96
CA PHE A 141 1.34 15.44 -8.17
C PHE A 141 0.45 16.41 -8.95
N GLU A 142 0.71 16.61 -10.24
CA GLU A 142 -0.06 17.52 -11.09
C GLU A 142 -1.41 16.91 -11.49
N PHE A 143 -1.42 15.69 -12.01
CA PHE A 143 -2.62 15.05 -12.51
C PHE A 143 -3.49 14.44 -11.41
N HIS A 144 -2.89 13.87 -10.37
CA HIS A 144 -3.62 13.17 -9.31
C HIS A 144 -3.86 14.06 -8.09
N PHE A 145 -2.87 14.86 -7.69
CA PHE A 145 -3.01 15.74 -6.51
C PHE A 145 -3.44 17.17 -6.85
N GLY A 146 -3.52 17.54 -8.14
CA GLY A 146 -3.87 18.90 -8.57
C GLY A 146 -2.87 19.97 -8.13
N LEU A 147 -1.64 19.56 -7.81
CA LEU A 147 -0.58 20.45 -7.34
C LEU A 147 0.29 20.89 -8.51
N PRO A 148 0.59 22.19 -8.65
CA PRO A 148 1.44 22.67 -9.75
C PRO A 148 2.82 22.02 -9.66
N ALA A 149 3.30 21.48 -10.79
CA ALA A 149 4.67 20.98 -10.87
C ALA A 149 5.63 22.13 -10.53
N PRO A 150 6.58 21.94 -9.60
CA PRO A 150 7.56 22.97 -9.31
C PRO A 150 8.35 23.30 -10.58
N SER A 151 8.69 24.57 -10.76
CA SER A 151 9.57 24.92 -11.88
C SER A 151 10.88 24.15 -11.74
N THR A 152 11.47 23.72 -12.87
CA THR A 152 12.72 22.93 -12.87
C THR A 152 13.88 23.60 -12.14
N ALA A 153 13.83 24.92 -11.95
CA ALA A 153 14.76 25.70 -11.13
C ALA A 153 14.53 25.51 -9.62
N GLU A 154 13.29 25.54 -9.15
CA GLU A 154 12.93 25.34 -7.73
C GLU A 154 13.10 23.89 -7.29
N ALA A 155 12.82 22.93 -8.17
CA ALA A 155 13.00 21.51 -7.89
C ALA A 155 14.48 21.12 -7.69
N LYS A 156 15.39 21.67 -8.50
CA LYS A 156 16.85 21.45 -8.34
C LYS A 156 17.37 22.00 -7.02
N GLN A 157 16.90 23.18 -6.63
CA GLN A 157 17.39 23.88 -5.45
C GLN A 157 17.05 23.16 -4.12
N ARG A 158 15.99 22.33 -4.10
CA ARG A 158 15.57 21.55 -2.92
C ARG A 158 16.17 20.15 -2.83
N VAL A 159 16.65 19.60 -3.94
CA VAL A 159 17.31 18.27 -3.95
C VAL A 159 18.80 18.39 -3.61
N GLU A 160 19.39 19.58 -3.80
CA GLU A 160 20.81 19.88 -3.54
C GLU A 160 21.07 20.54 -2.17
N ALA A 161 20.02 20.83 -1.38
CA ALA A 161 20.10 21.40 -0.03
C ALA A 161 19.86 20.33 1.05
#